data_AF-A0A7Y9TF11-F1
#
_entry.id   AF-A0A7Y9TF11-F1
#
_cell.length_a   1.000
_cell.length_b   1.000
_cell.length_c   1.000
_cell.angle_alpha   90.00
_cell.angle_beta   90.00
_cell.angle_gamma   90.00
#
_symmetry.space_group_name_H-M   'P 1'
#
loop_
_entity.id
_entity.type
_entity.pdbx_description
1 polymer ?
#
loop_
_entity_poly.entity_id
_entity_poly.type
_entity_poly.pdbx_seq_one_letter_code
_entity_poly.pdbx_strand_id
1 'polypeptide(L)'
;MSSISQAVSDLSPSASALMEDERRELEAVAAALGNSSRLLRLITYIGEKYFRGETASLHEYDIATEVFGRSKDTFNGGEDAIVRVEAHRLRKRLMQYYDGEGKDHPIHMSIPAGTYVPVFTRQSSAPAKLERQPVLEPPVKQPWSYLYIVVIAAFGLTVLSGYLLFRPYLSKKDPVGSAPSNVQQTAPSIAAPYAEVPVRILAGYSGKPQIDAAGNAWQPDQYSHYGGTWDRPDSVAARTSDPMLFKHWRNGDFSYDIPLRPGIYELHLYFVASELDSNNLSTFTVSVNDDKVLSAFDVRSDSLGTNIADERVFRDVSPASNGFLHLGFDSERAPATLNAIEILPGTPHRQLPIRLVTQPRSFTDHNGQFWHPDDDFLDGYTSRKGTQITGTSDPELFAEERYGHFTYAIPVDRRDRYTLILHFAEFYFGSSTSGIGGEGSRVFRVLCNGNTLLDNFDIYKEAGSLHALTKTFYHLKPTAQGKLNIAFEPITNNATVSGIEVLDESQ
;
A
#
# COMPACT_ATOMS: atom_id res chain seq x y z
N MET A 1 -51.98 -30.54 -20.61
CA MET A 1 -50.85 -30.78 -19.69
C MET A 1 -49.79 -31.59 -20.43
N SER A 2 -48.65 -30.98 -20.81
CA SER A 2 -47.34 -31.63 -21.09
C SER A 2 -46.47 -30.72 -22.01
N SER A 3 -45.99 -29.58 -21.50
CA SER A 3 -45.01 -28.70 -22.20
C SER A 3 -44.25 -27.75 -21.25
N ILE A 4 -44.00 -28.17 -20.01
CA ILE A 4 -43.20 -27.38 -19.02
C ILE A 4 -42.04 -28.23 -18.43
N SER A 5 -41.93 -29.52 -18.79
CA SER A 5 -40.95 -30.45 -18.20
C SER A 5 -39.69 -30.68 -19.06
N GLN A 6 -39.34 -29.75 -19.96
CA GLN A 6 -38.28 -29.96 -20.97
C GLN A 6 -37.31 -28.78 -21.16
N ALA A 7 -37.27 -27.84 -20.21
CA ALA A 7 -36.39 -26.65 -20.25
C ALA A 7 -35.27 -26.67 -19.19
N VAL A 8 -34.85 -27.85 -18.73
CA VAL A 8 -33.84 -28.03 -17.65
C VAL A 8 -32.70 -28.97 -18.07
N SER A 9 -32.64 -29.42 -19.32
CA SER A 9 -31.73 -30.50 -19.77
C SER A 9 -30.65 -30.11 -20.79
N ASP A 10 -30.35 -28.81 -20.98
CA ASP A 10 -29.34 -28.33 -21.94
C ASP A 10 -28.34 -27.32 -21.34
N LEU A 11 -28.06 -27.41 -20.04
CA LEU A 11 -26.75 -26.96 -19.53
C LEU A 11 -25.73 -28.06 -19.83
N SER A 12 -24.63 -27.72 -20.51
CA SER A 12 -23.57 -28.69 -20.78
C SER A 12 -23.07 -29.32 -19.45
N PRO A 13 -22.67 -30.60 -19.44
CA PRO A 13 -22.27 -31.29 -18.22
C PRO A 13 -21.05 -30.66 -17.52
N SER A 14 -20.36 -29.71 -18.16
CA SER A 14 -19.35 -28.88 -17.51
C SER A 14 -19.99 -27.75 -16.68
N ALA A 15 -21.02 -27.05 -17.17
CA ALA A 15 -21.61 -25.91 -16.49
C ALA A 15 -22.31 -26.28 -15.17
N SER A 16 -23.02 -27.42 -15.16
CA SER A 16 -23.65 -27.94 -13.94
C SER A 16 -22.63 -28.39 -12.89
N ALA A 17 -21.54 -29.03 -13.30
CA ALA A 17 -20.44 -29.40 -12.39
C ALA A 17 -19.73 -28.17 -11.81
N LEU A 18 -19.50 -27.13 -12.62
CA LEU A 18 -18.88 -25.88 -12.16
C LEU A 18 -19.75 -25.17 -11.09
N MET A 19 -21.07 -25.12 -11.27
CA MET A 19 -22.00 -24.57 -10.26
C MET A 19 -22.06 -25.42 -8.98
N GLU A 20 -21.98 -26.75 -9.10
CA GLU A 20 -22.00 -27.64 -7.93
C GLU A 20 -20.72 -27.48 -7.07
N ASP A 21 -19.55 -27.31 -7.68
CA ASP A 21 -18.32 -27.02 -6.91
C ASP A 21 -18.38 -25.66 -6.22
N GLU A 22 -18.94 -24.62 -6.86
CA GLU A 22 -19.16 -23.30 -6.26
C GLU A 22 -20.16 -23.37 -5.09
N ARG A 23 -21.19 -24.21 -5.21
CA ARG A 23 -22.17 -24.47 -4.15
C ARG A 23 -21.52 -25.17 -2.95
N ARG A 24 -20.69 -26.19 -3.19
CA ARG A 24 -19.94 -26.90 -2.14
C ARG A 24 -18.97 -25.98 -1.40
N GLU A 25 -18.33 -25.05 -2.11
CA GLU A 25 -17.46 -24.04 -1.50
C GLU A 25 -18.26 -23.09 -0.61
N LEU A 26 -19.40 -22.58 -1.07
CA LEU A 26 -20.30 -21.76 -0.26
C LEU A 26 -20.74 -22.49 1.03
N GLU A 27 -21.09 -23.78 0.94
CA GLU A 27 -21.49 -24.59 2.09
C GLU A 27 -20.34 -24.79 3.10
N ALA A 28 -19.11 -24.99 2.63
CA ALA A 28 -17.92 -25.08 3.48
C ALA A 28 -17.62 -23.76 4.22
N VAL A 29 -17.67 -22.64 3.50
CA VAL A 29 -17.52 -21.29 4.09
C VAL A 29 -18.63 -21.00 5.11
N ALA A 30 -19.88 -21.34 4.79
CA ALA A 30 -21.01 -21.14 5.69
C ALA A 30 -20.86 -21.94 7.00
N ALA A 31 -20.32 -23.17 6.94
CA ALA A 31 -19.99 -23.95 8.13
C ALA A 31 -18.88 -23.30 8.98
N ALA A 32 -17.82 -22.78 8.36
CA ALA A 32 -16.72 -22.09 9.05
C ALA A 32 -17.13 -20.75 9.71
N LEU A 33 -18.29 -20.20 9.34
CA LEU A 33 -18.89 -19.01 9.95
C LEU A 33 -19.75 -19.32 11.20
N GLY A 34 -19.84 -20.58 11.62
CA GLY A 34 -20.84 -21.17 12.54
C GLY A 34 -21.03 -20.57 13.95
N ASN A 35 -20.38 -19.46 14.30
CA ASN A 35 -20.61 -18.70 15.55
C ASN A 35 -21.35 -17.36 15.35
N SER A 36 -21.54 -16.87 14.11
CA SER A 36 -22.21 -15.59 13.84
C SER A 36 -23.51 -15.76 13.05
N SER A 37 -24.65 -15.69 13.75
CA SER A 37 -25.99 -15.82 13.17
C SER A 37 -26.31 -14.75 12.12
N ARG A 38 -25.64 -13.59 12.15
CA ARG A 38 -25.82 -12.52 11.16
C ARG A 38 -25.02 -12.74 9.89
N LEU A 39 -23.74 -13.12 10.01
CA LEU A 39 -22.88 -13.39 8.85
C LEU A 39 -23.37 -14.64 8.10
N LEU A 40 -23.84 -15.67 8.81
CA LEU A 40 -24.44 -16.84 8.20
C LEU A 40 -25.70 -16.48 7.39
N ARG A 41 -26.62 -15.69 7.96
CA ARG A 41 -27.81 -15.22 7.22
C ARG A 41 -27.44 -14.40 5.97
N LEU A 42 -26.42 -13.55 6.07
CA LEU A 42 -25.95 -12.74 4.94
C LEU A 42 -25.36 -13.60 3.82
N ILE A 43 -24.44 -14.52 4.13
CA ILE A 43 -23.80 -15.34 3.10
C ILE A 43 -24.78 -16.32 2.45
N THR A 44 -25.71 -16.90 3.22
CA THR A 44 -26.77 -17.77 2.68
C THR A 44 -27.67 -17.01 1.71
N TYR A 45 -28.13 -15.81 2.07
CA TYR A 45 -28.95 -14.98 1.18
C TYR A 45 -28.19 -14.61 -0.12
N ILE A 46 -26.92 -14.22 0.00
CA ILE A 46 -26.05 -13.90 -1.14
C ILE A 46 -25.93 -15.11 -2.08
N GLY A 47 -25.69 -16.30 -1.53
CA GLY A 47 -25.61 -17.55 -2.28
C GLY A 47 -26.92 -17.94 -2.98
N GLU A 48 -28.05 -17.86 -2.27
CA GLU A 48 -29.37 -18.15 -2.84
C GLU A 48 -29.69 -17.25 -4.04
N LYS A 49 -29.44 -15.94 -3.92
CA LYS A 49 -29.65 -14.98 -5.01
C LYS A 49 -28.69 -15.19 -6.17
N TYR A 50 -27.42 -15.50 -5.89
CA TYR A 50 -26.42 -15.82 -6.91
C TYR A 50 -26.81 -17.05 -7.73
N PHE A 51 -27.12 -18.18 -7.09
CA PHE A 51 -27.47 -19.43 -7.79
C PHE A 51 -28.84 -19.39 -8.48
N ARG A 52 -29.71 -18.42 -8.18
CA ARG A 52 -30.93 -18.15 -8.96
C ARG A 52 -30.73 -17.18 -10.13
N GLY A 53 -29.53 -16.59 -10.27
CA GLY A 53 -29.26 -15.53 -11.26
C GLY A 53 -29.88 -14.17 -10.91
N GLU A 54 -30.36 -13.99 -9.67
CA GLU A 54 -31.03 -12.77 -9.19
C GLU A 54 -30.05 -11.71 -8.67
N THR A 55 -28.82 -11.67 -9.20
CA THR A 55 -27.71 -10.83 -8.69
C THR A 55 -27.99 -9.33 -8.73
N ALA A 56 -28.92 -8.86 -9.58
CA ALA A 56 -29.40 -7.48 -9.59
C ALA A 56 -30.09 -7.05 -8.28
N SER A 57 -30.63 -8.00 -7.49
CA SER A 57 -31.20 -7.77 -6.15
C SER A 57 -30.19 -7.90 -5.00
N LEU A 58 -28.89 -8.02 -5.33
CA LEU A 58 -27.80 -7.95 -4.34
C LEU A 58 -27.30 -6.52 -4.18
N HIS A 59 -28.22 -5.65 -3.71
CA HIS A 59 -27.93 -4.26 -3.34
C HIS A 59 -28.36 -3.95 -1.91
N GLU A 60 -27.83 -2.86 -1.34
CA GLU A 60 -27.93 -2.56 0.10
C GLU A 60 -29.35 -2.59 0.67
N TYR A 61 -30.33 -2.01 -0.03
CA TYR A 61 -31.72 -1.92 0.41
C TYR A 61 -32.41 -3.29 0.60
N ASP A 62 -32.22 -4.22 -0.35
CA ASP A 62 -32.82 -5.56 -0.28
C ASP A 62 -32.20 -6.37 0.85
N ILE A 63 -30.87 -6.30 1.01
CA ILE A 63 -30.17 -7.00 2.10
C ILE A 63 -30.58 -6.43 3.46
N ALA A 64 -30.72 -5.11 3.59
CA ALA A 64 -31.18 -4.47 4.83
C ALA A 64 -32.57 -4.96 5.25
N THR A 65 -33.49 -5.06 4.29
CA THR A 65 -34.90 -5.35 4.57
C THR A 65 -35.18 -6.86 4.67
N GLU A 66 -34.56 -7.68 3.83
CA GLU A 66 -34.81 -9.14 3.76
C GLU A 66 -33.87 -9.95 4.66
N VAL A 67 -32.60 -9.55 4.84
CA VAL A 67 -31.64 -10.23 5.73
C VAL A 67 -31.66 -9.66 7.14
N PHE A 68 -31.64 -8.33 7.28
CA PHE A 68 -31.55 -7.68 8.60
C PHE A 68 -32.88 -7.18 9.17
N GLY A 69 -33.99 -7.35 8.43
CA GLY A 69 -35.33 -7.03 8.93
C GLY A 69 -35.59 -5.54 9.14
N ARG A 70 -34.90 -4.66 8.39
CA ARG A 70 -35.18 -3.23 8.39
C ARG A 70 -36.52 -2.95 7.69
N SER A 71 -37.19 -1.88 8.13
CA SER A 71 -38.47 -1.44 7.57
C SER A 71 -38.29 -0.94 6.15
N LYS A 72 -39.08 -1.47 5.20
CA LYS A 72 -39.07 -1.03 3.78
C LYS A 72 -39.47 0.45 3.64
N ASP A 73 -40.33 0.95 4.52
CA ASP A 73 -40.88 2.32 4.44
C ASP A 73 -39.97 3.40 5.07
N THR A 74 -38.95 3.01 5.85
CA THR A 74 -38.13 3.95 6.64
C THR A 74 -36.62 3.69 6.61
N PHE A 75 -36.13 2.65 5.92
CA PHE A 75 -34.70 2.38 5.83
C PHE A 75 -34.00 3.35 4.86
N ASN A 76 -33.02 4.10 5.38
CA ASN A 76 -32.12 4.93 4.61
C ASN A 76 -30.68 4.36 4.70
N GLY A 77 -30.15 3.84 3.58
CA GLY A 77 -28.80 3.30 3.53
C GLY A 77 -27.71 4.34 3.84
N GLY A 78 -27.95 5.63 3.60
CA GLY A 78 -27.00 6.69 3.98
C GLY A 78 -26.76 6.77 5.49
N GLU A 79 -27.80 6.52 6.29
CA GLU A 79 -27.79 6.68 7.75
C GLU A 79 -27.55 5.36 8.50
N ASP A 80 -28.10 4.24 8.01
CA ASP A 80 -27.97 2.92 8.65
C ASP A 80 -27.00 2.01 7.89
N ALA A 81 -25.73 2.07 8.28
CA ALA A 81 -24.64 1.31 7.67
C ALA A 81 -24.63 -0.19 8.00
N ILE A 82 -25.71 -0.78 8.56
CA ILE A 82 -25.75 -2.19 8.99
C ILE A 82 -25.28 -3.17 7.91
N VAL A 83 -25.67 -2.95 6.65
CA VAL A 83 -25.29 -3.83 5.54
C VAL A 83 -23.82 -3.65 5.18
N ARG A 84 -23.32 -2.41 5.08
CA ARG A 84 -21.89 -2.13 4.85
C ARG A 84 -21.00 -2.73 5.94
N VAL A 85 -21.41 -2.62 7.22
CA VAL A 85 -20.66 -3.16 8.37
C VAL A 85 -20.62 -4.69 8.36
N GLU A 86 -21.76 -5.36 8.20
CA GLU A 86 -21.77 -6.83 8.18
C GLU A 86 -21.13 -7.40 6.89
N ALA A 87 -21.22 -6.70 5.75
CA ALA A 87 -20.48 -7.08 4.55
C ALA A 87 -18.96 -6.89 4.68
N HIS A 88 -18.48 -5.82 5.33
CA HIS A 88 -17.06 -5.67 5.66
C HIS A 88 -16.58 -6.79 6.58
N ARG A 89 -17.35 -7.14 7.62
CA ARG A 89 -17.07 -8.29 8.51
C ARG A 89 -17.04 -9.61 7.76
N LEU A 90 -17.98 -9.83 6.84
CA LEU A 90 -18.03 -11.03 6.00
C LEU A 90 -16.77 -11.14 5.13
N ARG A 91 -16.37 -10.07 4.43
CA ARG A 91 -15.13 -10.00 3.64
C ARG A 91 -13.89 -10.32 4.48
N LYS A 92 -13.74 -9.67 5.64
CA LYS A 92 -12.62 -9.93 6.56
C LYS A 92 -12.57 -11.38 7.03
N ARG A 93 -13.73 -11.99 7.30
CA ARG A 93 -13.81 -13.38 7.75
C ARG A 93 -13.60 -14.39 6.61
N LEU A 94 -13.98 -14.06 5.37
CA LEU A 94 -13.62 -14.81 4.16
C LEU A 94 -12.10 -14.85 3.96
N MET A 95 -11.43 -13.69 4.04
CA MET A 95 -9.96 -13.62 3.96
C MET A 95 -9.31 -14.51 5.03
N GLN A 96 -9.70 -14.37 6.30
CA GLN A 96 -9.21 -15.21 7.40
C GLN A 96 -9.48 -16.72 7.22
N TYR A 97 -10.53 -17.09 6.48
CA TYR A 97 -10.81 -18.48 6.16
C TYR A 97 -9.82 -19.01 5.12
N TYR A 98 -9.61 -18.26 4.02
CA TYR A 98 -8.70 -18.63 2.95
C TYR A 98 -7.20 -18.43 3.27
N ASP A 99 -6.85 -17.65 4.29
CA ASP A 99 -5.49 -17.63 4.85
C ASP A 99 -5.19 -18.86 5.73
N GLY A 100 -6.23 -19.56 6.19
CA GLY A 100 -6.16 -20.66 7.15
C GLY A 100 -6.80 -21.96 6.62
N GLU A 101 -7.97 -22.31 7.17
CA GLU A 101 -8.66 -23.59 6.94
C GLU A 101 -8.99 -23.85 5.45
N GLY A 102 -9.43 -22.80 4.73
CA GLY A 102 -9.81 -22.88 3.32
C GLY A 102 -8.64 -22.70 2.34
N LYS A 103 -7.40 -22.54 2.81
CA LYS A 103 -6.26 -22.14 1.97
C LYS A 103 -6.05 -23.01 0.74
N ASP A 104 -6.08 -24.33 0.94
CA ASP A 104 -5.83 -25.32 -0.11
C ASP A 104 -7.11 -25.71 -0.88
N HIS A 105 -8.23 -24.97 -0.70
CA HIS A 105 -9.45 -25.19 -1.46
C HIS A 105 -9.26 -24.83 -2.95
N PRO A 106 -9.80 -25.63 -3.88
CA PRO A 106 -9.64 -25.40 -5.31
C PRO A 106 -10.46 -24.21 -5.82
N ILE A 107 -11.43 -23.72 -5.04
CA ILE A 107 -12.24 -22.53 -5.33
C ILE A 107 -12.16 -21.62 -4.11
N HIS A 108 -11.87 -20.33 -4.32
CA HIS A 108 -11.95 -19.30 -3.28
C HIS A 108 -13.13 -18.37 -3.57
N MET A 109 -14.01 -18.21 -2.59
CA MET A 109 -15.14 -17.27 -2.64
C MET A 109 -14.72 -15.89 -2.11
N SER A 110 -15.04 -14.84 -2.86
CA SER A 110 -14.88 -13.45 -2.43
C SER A 110 -16.16 -12.65 -2.66
N ILE A 111 -16.30 -11.53 -1.96
CA ILE A 111 -17.37 -10.54 -2.20
C ILE A 111 -16.66 -9.20 -2.37
N PRO A 112 -16.49 -8.66 -3.58
CA PRO A 112 -15.71 -7.44 -3.80
C PRO A 112 -16.28 -6.23 -3.05
N ALA A 113 -15.45 -5.21 -2.82
CA ALA A 113 -15.91 -3.94 -2.25
C ALA A 113 -16.93 -3.24 -3.19
N GLY A 114 -17.83 -2.43 -2.63
CA GLY A 114 -18.88 -1.74 -3.40
C GLY A 114 -20.02 -2.62 -3.95
N THR A 115 -19.89 -3.95 -3.94
CA THR A 115 -20.92 -4.91 -4.39
C THR A 115 -21.23 -5.95 -3.33
N TYR A 116 -22.36 -6.64 -3.47
CA TYR A 116 -22.72 -7.81 -2.64
C TYR A 116 -22.82 -9.10 -3.46
N VAL A 117 -22.49 -9.03 -4.76
CA VAL A 117 -22.40 -10.20 -5.65
C VAL A 117 -21.11 -10.98 -5.34
N PRO A 118 -21.16 -12.30 -5.14
CA PRO A 118 -19.98 -13.10 -4.86
C PRO A 118 -19.23 -13.44 -6.16
N VAL A 119 -17.92 -13.65 -6.04
CA VAL A 119 -17.03 -14.08 -7.12
C VAL A 119 -16.27 -15.32 -6.66
N PHE A 120 -16.37 -16.40 -7.44
CA PHE A 120 -15.69 -17.66 -7.18
C PHE A 120 -14.49 -17.82 -8.13
N THR A 121 -13.29 -17.86 -7.56
CA THR A 121 -12.02 -17.96 -8.32
C THR A 121 -11.44 -19.36 -8.16
N ARG A 122 -11.19 -20.05 -9.29
CA ARG A 122 -10.53 -21.37 -9.28
C ARG A 122 -9.02 -21.19 -9.11
N GLN A 123 -8.48 -21.74 -8.04
CA GLN A 123 -7.03 -21.79 -7.82
C GLN A 123 -6.42 -22.83 -8.76
N SER A 124 -5.57 -22.40 -9.70
CA SER A 124 -4.80 -23.35 -10.51
C SER A 124 -3.78 -24.06 -9.62
N SER A 125 -4.13 -25.27 -9.19
CA SER A 125 -3.15 -26.21 -8.65
C SER A 125 -2.03 -26.42 -9.68
N ALA A 126 -0.79 -26.27 -9.20
CA ALA A 126 0.39 -26.31 -10.04
C ALA A 126 0.45 -27.61 -10.87
N PRO A 127 0.93 -27.57 -12.13
CA PRO A 127 0.90 -28.73 -13.01
C PRO A 127 1.67 -29.90 -12.39
N ALA A 128 1.07 -31.08 -12.49
CA ALA A 128 1.59 -32.30 -11.89
C ALA A 128 3.05 -32.55 -12.30
N LYS A 129 3.89 -32.76 -11.27
CA LYS A 129 5.22 -33.37 -11.25
C LYS A 129 5.67 -33.96 -12.61
N LEU A 130 6.28 -33.12 -13.46
CA LEU A 130 7.01 -33.62 -14.62
C LEU A 130 8.17 -34.50 -14.15
N GLU A 131 8.12 -35.75 -14.59
CA GLU A 131 9.05 -36.83 -14.24
C GLU A 131 10.45 -36.50 -14.77
N ARG A 132 11.32 -35.97 -13.90
CA ARG A 132 12.72 -35.71 -14.24
C ARG A 132 13.47 -37.03 -14.36
N GLN A 133 13.99 -37.31 -15.56
CA GLN A 133 15.00 -38.33 -15.78
C GLN A 133 16.25 -38.07 -14.91
N PRO A 134 16.98 -39.12 -14.49
CA PRO A 134 18.03 -38.98 -13.49
C PRO A 134 19.26 -38.25 -14.04
N VAL A 135 19.53 -37.07 -13.48
CA VAL A 135 20.83 -36.41 -13.59
C VAL A 135 21.73 -36.94 -12.47
N LEU A 136 22.96 -37.33 -12.82
CA LEU A 136 23.95 -37.93 -11.92
C LEU A 136 24.17 -37.09 -10.65
N GLU A 137 23.99 -37.69 -9.47
CA GLU A 137 24.20 -37.02 -8.18
C GLU A 137 25.71 -36.85 -7.86
N PRO A 138 26.13 -35.68 -7.33
CA PRO A 138 27.43 -35.55 -6.65
C PRO A 138 27.38 -36.20 -5.25
N PRO A 139 28.53 -36.65 -4.70
CA PRO A 139 28.53 -37.54 -3.54
C PRO A 139 28.07 -36.88 -2.22
N VAL A 140 27.18 -37.58 -1.53
CA VAL A 140 26.71 -37.26 -0.18
C VAL A 140 27.87 -37.26 0.82
N LYS A 141 28.10 -36.14 1.51
CA LYS A 141 29.00 -36.08 2.67
C LYS A 141 28.24 -36.43 3.95
N GLN A 142 28.61 -37.54 4.59
CA GLN A 142 28.11 -37.91 5.92
C GLN A 142 28.67 -36.99 7.03
N PRO A 143 27.95 -36.79 8.15
CA PRO A 143 28.40 -35.91 9.24
C PRO A 143 29.42 -36.60 10.17
N TRP A 144 30.58 -35.98 10.36
CA TRP A 144 31.55 -36.35 11.40
C TRP A 144 31.37 -35.49 12.66
N SER A 145 30.40 -35.86 13.51
CA SER A 145 29.89 -35.01 14.60
C SER A 145 30.41 -35.32 16.01
N TYR A 146 31.62 -35.87 16.18
CA TYR A 146 32.17 -36.21 17.51
C TYR A 146 33.59 -35.69 17.85
N LEU A 147 34.32 -35.08 16.91
CA LEU A 147 35.73 -34.68 17.15
C LEU A 147 35.93 -33.20 17.53
N TYR A 148 34.96 -32.32 17.28
CA TYR A 148 35.06 -30.88 17.59
C TYR A 148 34.80 -30.53 19.07
N ILE A 149 34.11 -31.39 19.82
CA ILE A 149 33.75 -31.12 21.23
C ILE A 149 34.98 -31.18 22.15
N VAL A 150 36.00 -31.99 21.81
CA VAL A 150 37.21 -32.16 22.63
C VAL A 150 38.17 -30.97 22.52
N VAL A 151 38.21 -30.29 21.36
CA VAL A 151 39.16 -29.19 21.10
C VAL A 151 38.73 -27.88 21.79
N ILE A 152 37.43 -27.61 21.85
CA ILE A 152 36.90 -26.38 22.47
C ILE A 152 37.09 -26.40 24.00
N ALA A 153 36.96 -27.57 24.64
CA ALA A 153 37.14 -27.73 26.08
C ALA A 153 38.58 -27.42 26.56
N ALA A 154 39.59 -27.66 25.72
CA ALA A 154 40.99 -27.40 26.06
C ALA A 154 41.36 -25.90 26.05
N PHE A 155 40.66 -25.08 25.25
CA PHE A 155 40.98 -23.65 25.09
C PHE A 155 40.34 -22.77 26.19
N GLY A 156 39.24 -23.22 26.81
CA GLY A 156 38.60 -22.50 27.91
C GLY A 156 39.40 -22.51 29.23
N LEU A 157 40.17 -23.57 29.47
CA LEU A 157 40.92 -23.76 30.73
C LEU A 157 42.23 -22.95 30.80
N THR A 158 42.80 -22.55 29.67
CA THR A 158 44.03 -21.74 29.64
C THR A 158 43.76 -20.25 29.87
N VAL A 159 42.67 -19.71 29.30
CA VAL A 159 42.27 -18.31 29.45
C VAL A 159 41.85 -17.99 30.89
N LEU A 160 41.14 -18.91 31.56
CA LEU A 160 40.70 -18.71 32.95
C LEU A 160 41.86 -18.73 33.96
N SER A 161 42.94 -19.46 33.67
CA SER A 161 44.15 -19.50 34.50
C SER A 161 44.95 -18.19 34.46
N GLY A 162 44.99 -17.52 33.30
CA GLY A 162 45.65 -16.21 33.16
C GLY A 162 44.95 -15.08 33.90
N TYR A 163 43.62 -15.10 33.99
CA TYR A 163 42.83 -14.05 34.64
C TYR A 163 42.96 -14.03 36.17
N LEU A 164 43.27 -15.18 36.79
CA LEU A 164 43.35 -15.32 38.26
C LEU A 164 44.74 -14.99 38.85
N LEU A 165 45.76 -14.73 38.02
CA LEU A 165 47.11 -14.41 38.47
C LEU A 165 47.49 -12.93 38.38
N PHE A 166 46.60 -12.05 37.90
CA PHE A 166 46.89 -10.62 37.68
C PHE A 166 45.92 -9.65 38.39
N ARG A 167 45.77 -9.82 39.70
CA ARG A 167 45.54 -8.71 40.65
C ARG A 167 45.97 -9.16 42.04
N PRO A 168 46.83 -8.39 42.74
CA PRO A 168 46.46 -7.05 43.20
C PRO A 168 47.58 -6.00 42.95
N TYR A 169 47.62 -4.75 43.45
CA TYR A 169 47.15 -4.15 44.72
C TYR A 169 47.01 -2.61 44.58
N LEU A 170 46.40 -1.97 45.58
CA LEU A 170 46.33 -0.51 45.87
C LEU A 170 45.21 0.36 45.27
N SER A 171 44.13 0.40 46.05
CA SER A 171 43.28 1.56 46.29
C SER A 171 44.01 2.74 46.93
N LYS A 172 43.57 3.98 46.64
CA LYS A 172 43.55 5.08 47.62
C LYS A 172 42.37 6.01 47.34
N LYS A 173 41.83 6.64 48.39
CA LYS A 173 40.49 7.22 48.45
C LYS A 173 40.54 8.73 48.77
N ASP A 174 39.66 9.51 48.12
CA ASP A 174 39.05 10.78 48.56
C ASP A 174 39.98 12.00 48.85
N PRO A 175 39.53 13.28 48.71
CA PRO A 175 38.16 13.75 48.96
C PRO A 175 37.55 14.76 47.96
N VAL A 176 36.28 15.07 48.25
CA VAL A 176 35.44 16.14 47.68
C VAL A 176 36.11 17.52 47.82
N GLY A 177 36.03 18.34 46.76
CA GLY A 177 36.42 19.75 46.76
C GLY A 177 35.49 20.58 45.86
N SER A 178 35.12 21.76 46.34
CA SER A 178 34.11 22.65 45.73
C SER A 178 34.59 23.31 44.41
N ALA A 179 33.63 23.76 43.59
CA ALA A 179 33.87 24.53 42.38
C ALA A 179 34.66 25.84 42.63
N PRO A 180 35.28 26.39 41.58
CA PRO A 180 34.71 27.64 41.05
C PRO A 180 34.43 27.62 39.54
N SER A 181 33.63 28.60 39.11
CA SER A 181 33.17 28.82 37.74
C SER A 181 34.28 29.29 36.77
N ASN A 182 33.90 29.35 35.49
CA ASN A 182 34.60 29.96 34.35
C ASN A 182 35.77 29.17 33.75
N VAL A 183 35.42 28.34 32.76
CA VAL A 183 36.21 28.27 31.53
C VAL A 183 35.31 28.70 30.37
N GLN A 184 35.83 29.61 29.56
CA GLN A 184 35.24 30.17 28.36
C GLN A 184 34.50 29.11 27.51
N GLN A 185 33.25 29.38 27.15
CA GLN A 185 32.54 28.61 26.13
C GLN A 185 33.12 28.96 24.75
N THR A 186 34.25 28.37 24.39
CA THR A 186 34.71 28.37 23.00
C THR A 186 33.70 27.58 22.18
N ALA A 187 32.98 28.27 21.28
CA ALA A 187 32.01 27.65 20.40
C ALA A 187 32.66 26.45 19.66
N PRO A 188 32.09 25.23 19.74
CA PRO A 188 32.59 24.11 18.97
C PRO A 188 32.26 24.34 17.49
N SER A 189 33.20 24.95 16.76
CA SER A 189 33.26 24.89 15.31
C SER A 189 33.64 23.48 14.86
N ILE A 190 32.73 22.53 15.11
CA ILE A 190 32.67 21.27 14.40
C ILE A 190 31.55 21.48 13.39
N ALA A 191 31.91 21.68 12.13
CA ALA A 191 30.92 21.57 11.06
C ALA A 191 30.39 20.13 11.12
N ALA A 192 29.15 19.97 11.57
CA ALA A 192 28.47 18.69 11.49
C ALA A 192 28.52 18.25 10.02
N PRO A 193 28.91 17.00 9.72
CA PRO A 193 28.91 16.53 8.35
C PRO A 193 27.47 16.64 7.83
N TYR A 194 27.28 17.40 6.75
CA TYR A 194 25.99 17.49 6.07
C TYR A 194 25.50 16.09 5.71
N ALA A 195 24.20 15.85 5.90
CA ALA A 195 23.57 14.61 5.50
C ALA A 195 23.76 14.36 3.99
N GLU A 196 23.99 13.10 3.62
CA GLU A 196 24.00 12.68 2.23
C GLU A 196 22.56 12.64 1.71
N VAL A 197 22.35 13.17 0.50
CA VAL A 197 21.03 13.31 -0.12
C VAL A 197 20.92 12.29 -1.26
N PRO A 198 19.83 11.52 -1.43
CA PRO A 198 18.55 11.57 -0.67
C PRO A 198 18.65 11.26 0.82
N VAL A 199 18.00 12.09 1.65
CA VAL A 199 17.84 11.81 3.09
C VAL A 199 16.53 11.06 3.28
N ARG A 200 16.57 9.91 3.96
CA ARG A 200 15.41 9.06 4.23
C ARG A 200 15.43 8.61 5.68
N ILE A 201 14.39 8.97 6.44
CA ILE A 201 14.33 8.78 7.90
C ILE A 201 13.00 8.11 8.26
N LEU A 202 13.06 7.02 9.02
CA LEU A 202 11.91 6.40 9.68
C LEU A 202 11.74 7.03 11.07
N ALA A 203 10.71 7.86 11.25
CA ALA A 203 10.47 8.55 12.50
C ALA A 203 10.02 7.57 13.60
N GLY A 204 10.56 7.72 14.80
CA GLY A 204 10.35 6.83 15.94
C GLY A 204 11.14 5.50 15.88
N TYR A 205 11.74 5.14 14.74
CA TYR A 205 12.40 3.85 14.56
C TYR A 205 13.88 3.88 14.98
N SER A 206 14.33 2.90 15.78
CA SER A 206 15.70 2.82 16.30
C SER A 206 16.50 1.59 15.85
N GLY A 207 16.03 0.88 14.83
CA GLY A 207 16.66 -0.36 14.35
C GLY A 207 17.73 -0.16 13.27
N LYS A 208 17.98 -1.21 12.49
CA LYS A 208 18.91 -1.16 11.34
C LYS A 208 18.22 -0.52 10.14
N PRO A 209 18.95 0.12 9.21
CA PRO A 209 18.36 0.65 7.98
C PRO A 209 17.49 -0.38 7.26
N GLN A 210 16.32 0.05 6.81
CA GLN A 210 15.37 -0.79 6.07
C GLN A 210 15.43 -0.45 4.57
N ILE A 211 15.01 -1.38 3.72
CA ILE A 211 14.96 -1.20 2.26
C ILE A 211 13.49 -1.25 1.83
N ASP A 212 13.07 -0.29 1.00
CA ASP A 212 11.73 -0.22 0.41
C ASP A 212 11.59 -1.09 -0.87
N ALA A 213 10.39 -1.17 -1.45
CA ALA A 213 10.13 -1.93 -2.67
C ALA A 213 10.81 -1.36 -3.92
N ALA A 214 11.15 -0.06 -3.92
CA ALA A 214 11.93 0.60 -4.96
C ALA A 214 13.45 0.35 -4.85
N GLY A 215 13.93 -0.13 -3.70
CA GLY A 215 15.33 -0.42 -3.39
C GLY A 215 16.08 0.66 -2.61
N ASN A 216 15.40 1.72 -2.14
CA ASN A 216 16.03 2.78 -1.37
C ASN A 216 16.29 2.37 0.08
N ALA A 217 17.40 2.87 0.65
CA ALA A 217 17.74 2.66 2.05
C ALA A 217 17.17 3.77 2.94
N TRP A 218 16.33 3.39 3.90
CA TRP A 218 15.74 4.26 4.91
C TRP A 218 16.45 4.10 6.24
N GLN A 219 16.94 5.21 6.80
CA GLN A 219 17.69 5.22 8.05
C GLN A 219 16.77 5.21 9.28
N PRO A 220 17.25 4.72 10.43
CA PRO A 220 16.59 4.99 11.71
C PRO A 220 16.50 6.49 12.01
N ASP A 221 15.64 6.82 12.95
CA ASP A 221 15.36 8.17 13.42
C ASP A 221 16.64 8.89 13.86
N GLN A 222 16.87 10.06 13.27
CA GLN A 222 18.06 10.88 13.42
C GLN A 222 17.70 12.36 13.28
N TYR A 223 18.52 13.23 13.86
CA TYR A 223 18.35 14.69 13.88
C TYR A 223 17.11 15.22 14.64
N SER A 224 16.38 14.34 15.33
CA SER A 224 15.17 14.69 16.06
C SER A 224 15.43 15.23 17.47
N HIS A 225 14.56 16.14 17.89
CA HIS A 225 14.54 16.75 19.22
C HIS A 225 13.15 16.66 19.83
N TYR A 226 13.08 16.32 21.12
CA TYR A 226 11.83 16.13 21.87
C TYR A 226 10.91 15.04 21.28
N GLY A 227 9.63 15.05 21.64
CA GLY A 227 8.66 14.01 21.28
C GLY A 227 8.84 12.66 21.98
N GLY A 228 7.78 11.86 21.91
CA GLY A 228 7.81 10.42 22.16
C GLY A 228 8.02 9.63 20.86
N THR A 229 8.22 8.34 21.02
CA THR A 229 8.24 7.34 19.93
C THR A 229 7.20 6.29 20.23
N TRP A 230 6.46 5.83 19.22
CA TRP A 230 5.45 4.79 19.41
C TRP A 230 5.44 3.80 18.25
N ASP A 231 5.17 2.54 18.59
CA ASP A 231 5.04 1.44 17.65
C ASP A 231 3.56 1.17 17.40
N ARG A 232 3.14 1.26 16.14
CA ARG A 232 1.79 0.93 15.70
C ARG A 232 1.56 -0.58 15.88
N PRO A 233 0.48 -1.03 16.56
CA PRO A 233 0.12 -2.44 16.61
C PRO A 233 -0.04 -3.01 15.18
N ASP A 234 0.32 -4.28 14.95
CA ASP A 234 0.31 -4.92 13.62
C ASP A 234 -1.02 -4.70 12.88
N SER A 235 -1.02 -3.70 11.99
CA SER A 235 -2.21 -3.23 11.27
C SER A 235 -1.78 -2.66 9.92
N VAL A 236 -2.33 -3.23 8.85
CA VAL A 236 -2.03 -2.86 7.47
C VAL A 236 -2.41 -1.40 7.23
N ALA A 237 -1.52 -0.63 6.62
CA ALA A 237 -1.85 0.66 6.03
C ALA A 237 -2.30 0.43 4.58
N ALA A 238 -3.47 0.95 4.20
CA ALA A 238 -3.87 1.07 2.80
C ALA A 238 -3.14 2.23 2.12
N ARG A 239 -3.20 2.36 0.78
CA ARG A 239 -2.46 3.37 0.00
C ARG A 239 -0.94 3.27 0.05
N THR A 240 -0.40 2.08 0.32
CA THR A 240 1.05 1.88 0.19
C THR A 240 1.45 0.47 -0.21
N SER A 241 2.48 0.38 -1.05
CA SER A 241 3.29 -0.81 -1.32
C SER A 241 4.40 -1.01 -0.28
N ASP A 242 4.75 0.03 0.47
CA ASP A 242 5.81 0.07 1.49
C ASP A 242 5.26 0.28 2.92
N PRO A 243 4.51 -0.70 3.47
CA PRO A 243 3.90 -0.59 4.80
C PRO A 243 4.92 -0.49 5.94
N MET A 244 6.22 -0.65 5.67
CA MET A 244 7.30 -0.44 6.65
C MET A 244 7.46 1.03 7.06
N LEU A 245 7.17 1.97 6.15
CA LEU A 245 7.21 3.42 6.41
C LEU A 245 6.26 3.82 7.56
N PHE A 246 5.13 3.12 7.70
CA PHE A 246 4.02 3.49 8.58
C PHE A 246 3.96 2.70 9.90
N LYS A 247 4.98 1.89 10.22
CA LYS A 247 5.00 1.04 11.44
C LYS A 247 5.39 1.79 12.71
N HIS A 248 6.24 2.79 12.58
CA HIS A 248 6.75 3.60 13.68
C HIS A 248 6.32 5.05 13.46
N TRP A 249 6.19 5.81 14.53
CA TRP A 249 6.06 7.26 14.43
C TRP A 249 6.69 7.99 15.63
N ARG A 250 7.06 9.25 15.40
CA ARG A 250 7.18 10.24 16.49
C ARG A 250 5.81 10.77 16.86
N ASN A 251 5.64 11.17 18.13
CA ASN A 251 4.43 11.82 18.59
C ASN A 251 4.64 12.89 19.67
N GLY A 252 3.69 13.83 19.78
CA GLY A 252 3.75 14.97 20.71
C GLY A 252 4.44 16.17 20.07
N ASP A 253 4.97 17.08 20.88
CA ASP A 253 5.75 18.22 20.36
C ASP A 253 7.19 17.80 20.08
N PHE A 254 7.63 17.92 18.82
CA PHE A 254 8.98 17.58 18.39
C PHE A 254 9.45 18.41 17.20
N SER A 255 10.76 18.38 16.96
CA SER A 255 11.38 18.97 15.78
C SER A 255 12.48 18.09 15.19
N TYR A 256 12.93 18.43 13.98
CA TYR A 256 14.13 17.88 13.35
C TYR A 256 15.04 19.02 12.87
N ASP A 257 16.33 18.93 13.18
CA ASP A 257 17.38 19.84 12.70
C ASP A 257 18.30 19.10 11.71
N ILE A 258 17.89 19.00 10.45
CA ILE A 258 18.56 18.15 9.45
C ILE A 258 19.69 18.96 8.76
N PRO A 259 20.97 18.59 8.91
CA PRO A 259 22.07 19.36 8.34
C PRO A 259 22.14 19.16 6.82
N LEU A 260 21.78 20.17 6.04
CA LEU A 260 21.79 20.13 4.57
C LEU A 260 22.71 21.19 3.98
N ARG A 261 23.32 20.87 2.83
CA ARG A 261 24.07 21.85 2.05
C ARG A 261 23.11 22.91 1.51
N PRO A 262 23.53 24.17 1.30
CA PRO A 262 22.72 25.15 0.59
C PRO A 262 22.30 24.61 -0.79
N GLY A 263 21.00 24.59 -1.05
CA GLY A 263 20.40 23.98 -2.23
C GLY A 263 18.88 23.97 -2.14
N ILE A 264 18.22 23.61 -3.24
CA ILE A 264 16.77 23.42 -3.30
C ILE A 264 16.48 21.92 -3.22
N TYR A 265 15.45 21.59 -2.46
CA TYR A 265 15.03 20.24 -2.11
C TYR A 265 13.52 20.09 -2.27
N GLU A 266 13.10 18.83 -2.47
CA GLU A 266 11.72 18.41 -2.33
C GLU A 266 11.60 17.62 -1.03
N LEU A 267 10.61 17.98 -0.21
CA LEU A 267 10.35 17.38 1.11
C LEU A 267 9.04 16.59 1.05
N HIS A 268 9.12 15.31 1.41
CA HIS A 268 7.99 14.42 1.55
C HIS A 268 7.84 14.06 3.02
N LEU A 269 6.64 14.28 3.58
CA LEU A 269 6.29 13.91 4.95
C LEU A 269 5.18 12.86 4.92
N TYR A 270 5.44 11.71 5.57
CA TYR A 270 4.55 10.56 5.57
C TYR A 270 3.80 10.44 6.90
N PHE A 271 2.52 10.11 6.82
CA PHE A 271 1.60 10.03 7.95
C PHE A 271 0.64 8.85 7.84
N VAL A 272 0.15 8.35 8.97
CA VAL A 272 -1.03 7.47 9.05
C VAL A 272 -1.84 7.83 10.29
N ALA A 273 -3.17 7.91 10.15
CA ALA A 273 -4.07 8.10 11.28
C ALA A 273 -4.35 6.77 12.00
N SER A 274 -4.43 6.81 13.33
CA SER A 274 -4.63 5.64 14.19
C SER A 274 -6.11 5.35 14.42
N GLU A 275 -6.49 4.06 14.54
CA GLU A 275 -7.82 3.69 15.04
C GLU A 275 -8.07 4.12 16.50
N LEU A 276 -7.01 4.43 17.25
CA LEU A 276 -7.09 4.92 18.63
C LEU A 276 -7.37 6.44 18.69
N ASP A 277 -7.27 7.15 17.57
CA ASP A 277 -7.58 8.57 17.50
C ASP A 277 -9.09 8.76 17.65
N SER A 278 -9.50 9.41 18.75
CA SER A 278 -10.92 9.61 19.06
C SER A 278 -11.69 10.28 17.92
N ASN A 279 -13.02 10.14 17.89
CA ASN A 279 -13.89 10.77 16.88
C ASN A 279 -13.83 12.33 16.83
N ASN A 280 -13.03 12.97 17.69
CA ASN A 280 -12.75 14.40 17.64
C ASN A 280 -11.70 14.73 16.57
N LEU A 281 -11.63 15.99 16.13
CA LEU A 281 -10.59 16.49 15.23
C LEU A 281 -9.21 16.39 15.89
N SER A 282 -8.30 15.63 15.29
CA SER A 282 -6.97 15.31 15.79
C SER A 282 -5.93 16.23 15.15
N THR A 283 -5.96 17.53 15.47
CA THR A 283 -5.17 18.54 14.74
C THR A 283 -3.80 18.84 15.35
N PHE A 284 -2.83 19.12 14.47
CA PHE A 284 -1.53 19.69 14.77
C PHE A 284 -1.05 20.66 13.67
N THR A 285 0.02 21.41 13.93
CA THR A 285 0.71 22.28 12.98
C THR A 285 2.02 21.64 12.53
N VAL A 286 2.41 21.85 11.27
CA VAL A 286 3.75 21.51 10.75
C VAL A 286 4.41 22.78 10.19
N SER A 287 5.65 23.03 10.58
CA SER A 287 6.46 24.15 10.11
C SER A 287 7.76 23.70 9.43
N VAL A 288 8.24 24.51 8.50
CA VAL A 288 9.53 24.37 7.80
C VAL A 288 10.27 25.70 7.94
N ASN A 289 11.41 25.72 8.63
CA ASN A 289 12.15 26.95 8.98
C ASN A 289 11.24 28.03 9.59
N ASP A 290 10.49 27.67 10.64
CA ASP A 290 9.47 28.48 11.33
C ASP A 290 8.21 28.86 10.51
N ASP A 291 8.24 28.76 9.18
CA ASP A 291 7.05 28.98 8.32
C ASP A 291 6.07 27.81 8.42
N LYS A 292 4.82 28.09 8.80
CA LYS A 292 3.77 27.06 8.92
C LYS A 292 3.30 26.59 7.55
N VAL A 293 3.70 25.37 7.18
CA VAL A 293 3.34 24.74 5.90
C VAL A 293 2.04 23.92 5.98
N LEU A 294 1.70 23.43 7.18
CA LEU A 294 0.39 22.85 7.51
C LEU A 294 -0.11 23.45 8.83
N SER A 295 -1.40 23.68 8.97
CA SER A 295 -2.01 24.23 10.19
C SER A 295 -3.40 23.62 10.39
N ALA A 296 -3.77 23.30 11.63
CA ALA A 296 -4.96 22.51 11.93
C ALA A 296 -5.05 21.19 11.12
N PHE A 297 -3.90 20.54 10.88
CA PHE A 297 -3.77 19.34 10.06
C PHE A 297 -4.27 18.11 10.83
N ASP A 298 -5.29 17.44 10.28
CA ASP A 298 -5.84 16.17 10.77
C ASP A 298 -5.61 15.10 9.70
N VAL A 299 -4.62 14.23 9.92
CA VAL A 299 -4.23 13.15 8.99
C VAL A 299 -5.42 12.29 8.57
N ARG A 300 -6.37 12.03 9.47
CA ARG A 300 -7.55 11.22 9.17
C ARG A 300 -8.48 11.89 8.15
N SER A 301 -8.56 13.22 8.21
CA SER A 301 -9.36 14.03 7.30
C SER A 301 -8.67 14.25 5.94
N ASP A 302 -7.34 14.27 5.90
CA ASP A 302 -6.55 14.39 4.67
C ASP A 302 -6.52 13.05 3.89
N SER A 303 -6.27 11.94 4.59
CA SER A 303 -6.22 10.58 4.04
C SER A 303 -7.59 9.98 3.69
N LEU A 304 -8.68 10.57 4.21
CA LEU A 304 -10.06 10.06 4.19
C LEU A 304 -10.31 8.81 5.07
N GLY A 305 -9.45 8.52 6.06
CA GLY A 305 -9.70 7.43 7.00
C GLY A 305 -8.60 7.17 8.03
N THR A 306 -8.81 6.15 8.85
CA THR A 306 -7.78 5.57 9.73
C THR A 306 -7.10 4.41 9.00
N ASN A 307 -5.83 4.13 9.30
CA ASN A 307 -5.03 3.12 8.60
C ASN A 307 -4.92 3.32 7.08
N ILE A 308 -5.02 4.56 6.61
CA ILE A 308 -4.74 4.94 5.22
C ILE A 308 -3.47 5.78 5.24
N ALA A 309 -2.46 5.35 4.48
CA ALA A 309 -1.23 6.10 4.27
C ALA A 309 -1.56 7.47 3.64
N ASP A 310 -0.85 8.48 4.11
CA ASP A 310 -0.91 9.83 3.59
C ASP A 310 0.50 10.42 3.46
N GLU A 311 0.63 11.35 2.53
CA GLU A 311 1.89 11.96 2.14
C GLU A 311 1.64 13.43 1.76
N ARG A 312 2.48 14.32 2.28
CA ARG A 312 2.45 15.75 1.97
C ARG A 312 3.80 16.15 1.38
N VAL A 313 3.77 16.57 0.11
CA VAL A 313 4.94 17.03 -0.66
C VAL A 313 5.04 18.55 -0.62
N PHE A 314 6.27 19.06 -0.50
CA PHE A 314 6.63 20.47 -0.54
C PHE A 314 7.87 20.65 -1.41
N ARG A 315 7.75 21.37 -2.53
CA ARG A 315 8.88 21.82 -3.34
C ARG A 315 9.39 23.20 -2.89
N ASP A 316 10.56 23.56 -3.43
CA ASP A 316 11.27 24.82 -3.13
C ASP A 316 11.71 24.93 -1.65
N VAL A 317 12.01 23.79 -1.03
CA VAL A 317 12.52 23.73 0.35
C VAL A 317 14.04 23.97 0.34
N SER A 318 14.55 24.75 1.29
CA SER A 318 15.99 25.03 1.45
C SER A 318 16.34 25.06 2.93
N PRO A 319 17.56 24.66 3.34
CA PRO A 319 18.00 24.88 4.71
C PRO A 319 18.11 26.38 5.03
N ALA A 320 17.91 26.72 6.30
CA ALA A 320 18.14 28.05 6.82
C ALA A 320 19.65 28.43 6.76
N SER A 321 19.96 29.71 6.99
CA SER A 321 21.33 30.25 6.86
C SER A 321 22.36 29.67 7.85
N ASN A 322 21.91 28.87 8.82
CA ASN A 322 22.76 28.12 9.76
C ASN A 322 23.18 26.73 9.23
N GLY A 323 22.69 26.30 8.06
CA GLY A 323 23.01 25.00 7.45
C GLY A 323 22.07 23.86 7.84
N PHE A 324 20.96 24.15 8.50
CA PHE A 324 19.95 23.17 8.90
C PHE A 324 18.61 23.42 8.21
N LEU A 325 17.93 22.35 7.81
CA LEU A 325 16.50 22.39 7.54
C LEU A 325 15.78 22.09 8.86
N HIS A 326 15.02 23.06 9.36
CA HIS A 326 14.23 22.90 10.57
C HIS A 326 12.83 22.43 10.22
N LEU A 327 12.40 21.30 10.78
CA LEU A 327 11.02 20.83 10.70
C LEU A 327 10.41 20.87 12.11
N GLY A 328 9.29 21.56 12.29
CA GLY A 328 8.57 21.64 13.57
C GLY A 328 7.22 20.95 13.51
N PHE A 329 6.85 20.23 14.57
CA PHE A 329 5.59 19.51 14.73
C PHE A 329 4.97 19.88 16.07
N ASP A 330 4.02 20.82 16.03
CA ASP A 330 3.39 21.42 17.21
C ASP A 330 1.97 20.86 17.41
N SER A 331 1.72 20.22 18.55
CA SER A 331 0.40 19.68 18.91
C SER A 331 -0.63 20.80 19.09
N GLU A 332 -1.86 20.59 18.61
CA GLU A 332 -2.97 21.53 18.87
C GLU A 332 -4.09 20.87 19.68
N ARG A 333 -4.90 20.01 19.04
CA ARG A 333 -6.01 19.29 19.67
C ARG A 333 -5.65 17.85 20.04
N ALA A 334 -4.58 17.35 19.43
CA ALA A 334 -3.99 16.04 19.68
C ALA A 334 -2.47 16.15 19.54
N PRO A 335 -1.70 15.17 20.06
CA PRO A 335 -0.28 15.06 19.79
C PRO A 335 0.00 15.11 18.28
N ALA A 336 0.96 15.94 17.84
CA ALA A 336 1.44 15.85 16.46
C ALA A 336 2.02 14.46 16.18
N THR A 337 1.99 13.99 14.93
CA THR A 337 2.57 12.70 14.53
C THR A 337 3.35 12.79 13.23
N LEU A 338 4.32 11.90 13.04
CA LEU A 338 5.06 11.75 11.78
C LEU A 338 5.62 10.32 11.67
N ASN A 339 5.47 9.68 10.52
CA ASN A 339 5.95 8.31 10.27
C ASN A 339 7.32 8.28 9.59
N ALA A 340 7.52 9.09 8.55
CA ALA A 340 8.77 9.13 7.82
C ALA A 340 9.02 10.50 7.18
N ILE A 341 10.28 10.75 6.81
CA ILE A 341 10.74 11.94 6.08
C ILE A 341 11.57 11.46 4.90
N GLU A 342 11.28 11.94 3.69
CA GLU A 342 12.19 11.89 2.54
C GLU A 342 12.53 13.31 2.07
N ILE A 343 13.80 13.53 1.74
CA ILE A 343 14.31 14.77 1.17
C ILE A 343 15.11 14.45 -0.08
N LEU A 344 14.59 14.87 -1.23
CA LEU A 344 15.16 14.64 -2.55
C LEU A 344 15.85 15.93 -3.07
N PRO A 345 16.88 15.83 -3.93
CA PRO A 345 17.41 16.99 -4.64
C PRO A 345 16.31 17.60 -5.51
N GLY A 346 15.93 18.85 -5.23
CA GLY A 346 14.80 19.51 -5.88
C GLY A 346 15.18 20.21 -7.17
N THR A 347 14.20 20.42 -8.04
CA THR A 347 14.32 21.34 -9.18
C THR A 347 13.73 22.70 -8.78
N PRO A 348 14.42 23.84 -9.05
CA PRO A 348 13.86 25.15 -8.75
C PRO A 348 12.48 25.32 -9.41
N HIS A 349 11.48 25.68 -8.60
CA HIS A 349 10.10 25.98 -9.00
C HIS A 349 9.32 24.83 -9.64
N ARG A 350 9.78 23.58 -9.53
CA ARG A 350 9.09 22.41 -10.10
C ARG A 350 9.15 21.21 -9.15
N GLN A 351 8.03 20.51 -9.04
CA GLN A 351 8.01 19.21 -8.37
C GLN A 351 8.71 18.17 -9.24
N LEU A 352 9.36 17.20 -8.60
CA LEU A 352 9.94 16.06 -9.29
C LEU A 352 8.84 15.22 -10.00
N PRO A 353 9.12 14.68 -11.20
CA PRO A 353 8.19 13.78 -11.88
C PRO A 353 7.85 12.54 -11.05
N ILE A 354 6.56 12.30 -10.83
CA ILE A 354 6.07 11.07 -10.19
C ILE A 354 5.84 10.03 -11.29
N ARG A 355 6.40 8.83 -11.12
CA ARG A 355 6.26 7.71 -12.07
C ARG A 355 5.98 6.41 -11.33
N LEU A 356 4.78 5.88 -11.51
CA LEU A 356 4.28 4.68 -10.85
C LEU A 356 4.05 3.58 -11.88
N VAL A 357 4.56 2.38 -11.60
CA VAL A 357 4.28 1.15 -12.36
C VAL A 357 3.57 0.16 -11.45
N THR A 358 2.55 -0.53 -11.97
CA THR A 358 1.66 -1.42 -11.18
C THR A 358 2.27 -2.78 -10.83
N GLN A 359 3.59 -2.81 -10.63
CA GLN A 359 4.40 -4.00 -10.37
C GLN A 359 5.19 -3.84 -9.06
N PRO A 360 5.56 -4.93 -8.36
CA PRO A 360 6.18 -4.87 -7.03
C PRO A 360 7.67 -4.47 -7.02
N ARG A 361 8.20 -3.87 -8.10
CA ARG A 361 9.61 -3.49 -8.26
C ARG A 361 9.74 -2.26 -9.12
N SER A 362 10.71 -1.41 -8.78
CA SER A 362 11.15 -0.34 -9.67
C SER A 362 11.73 -0.89 -10.98
N PHE A 363 11.65 -0.09 -12.04
CA PHE A 363 12.42 -0.29 -13.27
C PHE A 363 12.92 1.05 -13.83
N THR A 364 13.70 1.01 -14.91
CA THR A 364 14.18 2.21 -15.61
C THR A 364 13.89 2.05 -17.09
N ASP A 365 13.23 3.05 -17.68
CA ASP A 365 12.83 3.01 -19.08
C ASP A 365 13.99 3.32 -20.05
N HIS A 366 13.74 3.21 -21.35
CA HIS A 366 14.73 3.47 -22.40
C HIS A 366 15.26 4.92 -22.43
N ASN A 367 14.58 5.86 -21.78
CA ASN A 367 15.00 7.25 -21.64
C ASN A 367 15.80 7.50 -20.34
N GLY A 368 16.02 6.46 -19.53
CA GLY A 368 16.71 6.56 -18.25
C GLY A 368 15.83 7.12 -17.12
N GLN A 369 14.51 7.15 -17.29
CA GLN A 369 13.59 7.62 -16.26
C GLN A 369 13.29 6.47 -15.30
N PHE A 370 13.36 6.75 -14.00
CA PHE A 370 13.10 5.77 -12.97
C PHE A 370 11.59 5.71 -12.66
N TRP A 371 11.06 4.49 -12.57
CA TRP A 371 9.67 4.20 -12.27
C TRP A 371 9.60 3.43 -10.95
N HIS A 372 8.82 3.93 -10.00
CA HIS A 372 8.61 3.32 -8.69
C HIS A 372 7.47 2.27 -8.77
N PRO A 373 7.46 1.25 -7.90
CA PRO A 373 6.24 0.50 -7.59
C PRO A 373 5.10 1.46 -7.27
N ASP A 374 3.86 1.06 -7.57
CA ASP A 374 2.73 1.96 -7.35
C ASP A 374 2.35 2.07 -5.87
N ASP A 375 2.38 3.30 -5.35
CA ASP A 375 1.84 3.70 -4.04
C ASP A 375 0.50 4.45 -4.24
N ASP A 376 -0.04 5.08 -3.19
CA ASP A 376 -1.27 5.90 -3.17
C ASP A 376 -2.58 5.20 -3.56
N PHE A 377 -2.53 3.93 -3.94
CA PHE A 377 -3.69 3.19 -4.46
C PHE A 377 -4.64 2.70 -3.35
N LEU A 378 -5.95 2.76 -3.60
CA LEU A 378 -6.95 2.08 -2.80
C LEU A 378 -7.76 1.12 -3.68
N ASP A 379 -7.95 -0.10 -3.17
CA ASP A 379 -8.57 -1.24 -3.85
C ASP A 379 -7.87 -1.66 -5.17
N GLY A 380 -8.56 -2.46 -5.98
CA GLY A 380 -8.00 -3.12 -7.16
C GLY A 380 -7.13 -4.34 -6.84
N TYR A 381 -6.76 -5.05 -7.90
CA TYR A 381 -5.90 -6.23 -7.87
C TYR A 381 -4.78 -6.05 -8.91
N THR A 382 -3.59 -6.60 -8.66
CA THR A 382 -2.55 -6.68 -9.69
C THR A 382 -2.64 -8.01 -10.45
N SER A 383 -2.32 -7.98 -11.75
CA SER A 383 -2.22 -9.18 -12.58
C SER A 383 -0.97 -9.12 -13.45
N ARG A 384 -0.02 -10.03 -13.17
CA ARG A 384 1.19 -10.17 -13.95
C ARG A 384 0.93 -10.69 -15.36
N LYS A 385 1.57 -10.08 -16.34
CA LYS A 385 1.43 -10.32 -17.78
C LYS A 385 2.70 -10.96 -18.32
N GLY A 386 2.57 -12.17 -18.86
CA GLY A 386 3.65 -12.88 -19.54
C GLY A 386 3.69 -12.64 -21.05
N THR A 387 2.80 -11.78 -21.57
CA THR A 387 2.58 -11.59 -23.01
C THR A 387 3.30 -10.34 -23.49
N GLN A 388 3.96 -10.42 -24.64
CA GLN A 388 4.67 -9.30 -25.24
C GLN A 388 3.66 -8.24 -25.75
N ILE A 389 3.90 -6.98 -25.36
CA ILE A 389 3.13 -5.81 -25.81
C ILE A 389 3.83 -5.14 -26.99
N THR A 390 3.04 -4.65 -27.93
CA THR A 390 3.49 -3.90 -29.11
C THR A 390 3.18 -2.40 -28.95
N GLY A 391 3.80 -1.53 -29.77
CA GLY A 391 3.55 -0.08 -29.70
C GLY A 391 4.30 0.67 -28.58
N THR A 392 5.19 0.00 -27.85
CA THR A 392 6.03 0.58 -26.79
C THR A 392 7.50 0.23 -27.00
N SER A 393 8.40 1.13 -26.57
CA SER A 393 9.83 0.84 -26.39
C SER A 393 10.13 0.19 -25.02
N ASP A 394 9.18 0.29 -24.08
CA ASP A 394 9.28 -0.17 -22.70
C ASP A 394 8.19 -1.22 -22.45
N PRO A 395 8.40 -2.49 -22.86
CA PRO A 395 7.44 -3.56 -22.58
C PRO A 395 7.38 -3.89 -21.08
N GLU A 396 8.40 -3.54 -20.29
CA GLU A 396 8.44 -3.74 -18.84
C GLU A 396 7.41 -2.87 -18.09
N LEU A 397 7.08 -1.68 -18.62
CA LEU A 397 5.98 -0.83 -18.10
C LEU A 397 4.62 -1.56 -18.10
N PHE A 398 4.46 -2.57 -18.95
CA PHE A 398 3.24 -3.36 -19.12
C PHE A 398 3.38 -4.80 -18.58
N ALA A 399 4.40 -5.06 -17.75
CA ALA A 399 4.63 -6.38 -17.16
C ALA A 399 3.55 -6.78 -16.15
N GLU A 400 2.86 -5.82 -15.53
CA GLU A 400 1.66 -6.03 -14.71
C GLU A 400 0.56 -5.01 -15.09
N GLU A 401 -0.68 -5.26 -14.65
CA GLU A 401 -1.79 -4.29 -14.67
C GLU A 401 -2.43 -4.23 -13.27
N ARG A 402 -2.81 -3.05 -12.79
CA ARG A 402 -3.81 -2.90 -11.71
C ARG A 402 -5.19 -2.84 -12.34
N TYR A 403 -6.09 -3.71 -11.90
CA TYR A 403 -7.45 -3.82 -12.45
C TYR A 403 -8.53 -3.92 -11.36
N GLY A 404 -9.76 -3.56 -11.70
CA GLY A 404 -10.93 -3.64 -10.83
C GLY A 404 -11.71 -2.34 -10.79
N HIS A 405 -12.18 -1.98 -9.60
CA HIS A 405 -12.57 -0.62 -9.22
C HIS A 405 -11.54 -0.16 -8.19
N PHE A 406 -10.81 0.91 -8.48
CA PHE A 406 -9.71 1.40 -7.65
C PHE A 406 -9.51 2.91 -7.82
N THR A 407 -8.76 3.50 -6.88
CA THR A 407 -8.40 4.92 -6.90
C THR A 407 -6.93 5.12 -6.58
N TYR A 408 -6.37 6.27 -6.92
CA TYR A 408 -5.08 6.79 -6.44
C TYR A 408 -5.29 8.16 -5.81
N ALA A 409 -4.51 8.50 -4.78
CA ALA A 409 -4.47 9.84 -4.17
C ALA A 409 -3.06 10.44 -4.24
N ILE A 410 -2.58 10.66 -5.47
CA ILE A 410 -1.16 11.00 -5.74
C ILE A 410 -0.81 12.36 -5.13
N PRO A 411 0.24 12.48 -4.31
CA PRO A 411 0.59 13.70 -3.60
C PRO A 411 1.32 14.71 -4.51
N VAL A 412 0.88 15.96 -4.46
CA VAL A 412 1.40 17.04 -5.30
C VAL A 412 1.45 18.37 -4.52
N ASP A 413 2.39 19.24 -4.90
CA ASP A 413 2.38 20.63 -4.46
C ASP A 413 1.09 21.34 -4.95
N ARG A 414 0.61 22.32 -4.17
CA ARG A 414 -0.71 22.96 -4.35
C ARG A 414 -0.67 24.22 -5.21
N ARG A 415 0.51 24.69 -5.62
CA ARG A 415 0.71 25.99 -6.27
C ARG A 415 0.29 25.98 -7.74
N ASP A 416 0.53 24.88 -8.44
CA ASP A 416 0.52 24.85 -9.91
C ASP A 416 -0.36 23.73 -10.50
N ARG A 417 -0.16 23.43 -11.79
CA ARG A 417 -0.93 22.46 -12.57
C ARG A 417 -0.06 21.31 -13.03
N TYR A 418 -0.70 20.18 -13.30
CA TYR A 418 -0.03 18.94 -13.62
C TYR A 418 -0.57 18.32 -14.91
N THR A 419 0.33 17.71 -15.65
CA THR A 419 0.01 16.76 -16.72
C THR A 419 -0.05 15.36 -16.12
N LEU A 420 -1.16 14.65 -16.31
CA LEU A 420 -1.33 13.24 -15.99
C LEU A 420 -1.18 12.41 -17.26
N ILE A 421 -0.35 11.38 -17.22
CA ILE A 421 -0.17 10.40 -18.29
C ILE A 421 -0.58 9.03 -17.75
N LEU A 422 -1.46 8.34 -18.48
CA LEU A 422 -1.94 7.00 -18.13
C LEU A 422 -1.61 6.03 -19.25
N HIS A 423 -1.01 4.90 -18.87
CA HIS A 423 -0.58 3.84 -19.79
C HIS A 423 -1.46 2.60 -19.62
N PHE A 424 -2.02 2.13 -20.73
CA PHE A 424 -2.97 1.03 -20.81
C PHE A 424 -2.54 0.02 -21.89
N ALA A 425 -2.98 -1.24 -21.73
CA ALA A 425 -3.07 -2.20 -22.83
C ALA A 425 -4.24 -3.14 -22.56
N GLU A 426 -4.88 -3.68 -23.61
CA GLU A 426 -5.88 -4.72 -23.45
C GLU A 426 -5.20 -6.10 -23.46
N PHE A 427 -5.13 -6.73 -22.29
CA PHE A 427 -4.44 -8.01 -22.08
C PHE A 427 -5.37 -9.23 -22.13
N TYR A 428 -6.69 -9.04 -22.02
CA TYR A 428 -7.65 -10.11 -21.83
C TYR A 428 -8.53 -10.33 -23.06
N PHE A 429 -9.14 -9.28 -23.61
CA PHE A 429 -10.09 -9.38 -24.72
C PHE A 429 -9.41 -9.26 -26.09
N GLY A 430 -9.68 -10.22 -26.99
CA GLY A 430 -9.20 -10.19 -28.36
C GLY A 430 -8.89 -11.57 -28.94
N SER A 431 -8.62 -11.61 -30.25
CA SER A 431 -8.27 -12.86 -30.95
C SER A 431 -6.86 -13.37 -30.65
N SER A 432 -6.01 -12.54 -30.05
CA SER A 432 -4.61 -12.85 -29.70
C SER A 432 -4.39 -13.02 -28.18
N THR A 433 -5.46 -13.02 -27.40
CA THR A 433 -5.46 -13.14 -25.93
C THR A 433 -6.31 -14.34 -25.49
N SER A 434 -6.38 -14.60 -24.18
CA SER A 434 -7.12 -15.75 -23.62
C SER A 434 -8.63 -15.53 -23.48
N GLY A 435 -9.09 -14.28 -23.45
CA GLY A 435 -10.49 -13.91 -23.30
C GLY A 435 -11.19 -13.66 -24.63
N ILE A 436 -12.34 -14.32 -24.81
CA ILE A 436 -13.22 -14.08 -25.96
C ILE A 436 -13.91 -12.73 -25.78
N GLY A 437 -13.77 -11.83 -26.77
CA GLY A 437 -14.38 -10.51 -26.77
C GLY A 437 -13.72 -9.56 -27.77
N GLY A 438 -13.93 -8.27 -27.57
CA GLY A 438 -13.44 -7.16 -28.39
C GLY A 438 -14.06 -5.84 -27.94
N GLU A 439 -14.43 -4.97 -28.88
CA GLU A 439 -15.12 -3.71 -28.58
C GLU A 439 -16.36 -3.92 -27.70
N GLY A 440 -16.54 -3.07 -26.70
CA GLY A 440 -17.58 -3.13 -25.67
C GLY A 440 -17.35 -4.18 -24.56
N SER A 441 -16.30 -5.00 -24.63
CA SER A 441 -16.06 -6.07 -23.64
C SER A 441 -15.40 -5.58 -22.34
N ARG A 442 -14.63 -4.48 -22.43
CA ARG A 442 -14.10 -3.72 -21.29
C ARG A 442 -14.39 -2.23 -21.51
N VAL A 443 -15.22 -1.65 -20.65
CA VAL A 443 -15.62 -0.24 -20.71
C VAL A 443 -15.56 0.35 -19.30
N PHE A 444 -14.89 1.48 -19.12
CA PHE A 444 -14.78 2.14 -17.81
C PHE A 444 -14.67 3.66 -17.93
N ARG A 445 -14.72 4.36 -16.79
CA ARG A 445 -14.38 5.79 -16.70
C ARG A 445 -13.04 5.98 -16.02
N VAL A 446 -12.40 7.10 -16.34
CA VAL A 446 -11.35 7.67 -15.50
C VAL A 446 -11.76 9.07 -15.09
N LEU A 447 -11.71 9.36 -13.80
CA LEU A 447 -12.00 10.68 -13.23
C LEU A 447 -10.77 11.20 -12.50
N CYS A 448 -10.59 12.52 -12.47
CA CYS A 448 -9.64 13.20 -11.61
C CYS A 448 -10.35 14.30 -10.81
N ASN A 449 -10.21 14.26 -9.48
CA ASN A 449 -10.83 15.20 -8.55
C ASN A 449 -12.35 15.34 -8.78
N GLY A 450 -13.02 14.22 -9.07
CA GLY A 450 -14.45 14.11 -9.36
C GLY A 450 -14.86 14.52 -10.79
N ASN A 451 -13.94 15.03 -11.61
CA ASN A 451 -14.22 15.40 -13.00
C ASN A 451 -13.83 14.27 -13.95
N THR A 452 -14.72 13.91 -14.87
CA THR A 452 -14.48 12.85 -15.85
C THR A 452 -13.40 13.27 -16.86
N LEU A 453 -12.30 12.50 -16.93
CA LEU A 453 -11.24 12.63 -17.92
C LEU A 453 -11.50 11.73 -19.14
N LEU A 454 -12.00 10.51 -18.88
CA LEU A 454 -12.42 9.53 -19.87
C LEU A 454 -13.79 8.98 -19.49
N ASP A 455 -14.73 8.96 -20.42
CA ASP A 455 -16.06 8.33 -20.25
C ASP A 455 -16.27 7.26 -21.33
N ASN A 456 -16.94 6.17 -20.97
CA ASN A 456 -17.16 5.00 -21.84
C ASN A 456 -15.88 4.53 -22.56
N PHE A 457 -14.74 4.55 -21.86
CA PHE A 457 -13.43 4.26 -22.43
C PHE A 457 -13.20 2.76 -22.60
N ASP A 458 -12.79 2.40 -23.82
CA ASP A 458 -12.54 1.04 -24.29
C ASP A 458 -11.17 1.00 -24.96
N ILE A 459 -10.23 0.28 -24.35
CA ILE A 459 -8.85 0.15 -24.84
C ILE A 459 -8.81 -0.67 -26.14
N TYR A 460 -9.63 -1.72 -26.24
CA TYR A 460 -9.66 -2.58 -27.41
C TYR A 460 -10.17 -1.83 -28.65
N LYS A 461 -11.17 -0.97 -28.48
CA LYS A 461 -11.70 -0.12 -29.55
C LYS A 461 -10.64 0.82 -30.13
N GLU A 462 -9.73 1.32 -29.29
CA GLU A 462 -8.73 2.31 -29.71
C GLU A 462 -7.40 1.70 -30.18
N ALA A 463 -6.94 0.62 -29.55
CA ALA A 463 -5.62 0.04 -29.79
C ALA A 463 -5.63 -1.48 -30.11
N GLY A 464 -6.78 -2.15 -29.96
CA GLY A 464 -6.87 -3.61 -30.02
C GLY A 464 -6.22 -4.30 -28.81
N SER A 465 -6.03 -5.62 -28.93
CA SER A 465 -5.36 -6.43 -27.91
C SER A 465 -3.83 -6.35 -28.01
N LEU A 466 -3.14 -6.35 -26.88
CA LEU A 466 -1.66 -6.44 -26.78
C LEU A 466 -0.90 -5.30 -27.47
N HIS A 467 -1.51 -4.12 -27.50
CA HIS A 467 -0.92 -2.87 -27.97
C HIS A 467 -0.97 -1.83 -26.86
N ALA A 468 0.12 -1.08 -26.70
CA ALA A 468 0.21 0.01 -25.74
C ALA A 468 -0.66 1.20 -26.18
N LEU A 469 -1.39 1.78 -25.25
CA LEU A 469 -2.22 2.96 -25.43
C LEU A 469 -1.94 3.96 -24.30
N THR A 470 -1.49 5.15 -24.67
CA THR A 470 -1.21 6.23 -23.72
C THR A 470 -2.28 7.31 -23.83
N LYS A 471 -2.75 7.82 -22.69
CA LYS A 471 -3.66 8.98 -22.61
C LYS A 471 -3.03 10.07 -21.77
N THR A 472 -3.08 11.31 -22.25
CA THR A 472 -2.47 12.47 -21.58
C THR A 472 -3.52 13.54 -21.32
N PHE A 473 -3.54 14.06 -20.08
CA PHE A 473 -4.47 15.08 -19.61
C PHE A 473 -3.67 16.24 -19.02
N TYR A 474 -3.82 17.43 -19.61
CA TYR A 474 -3.10 18.63 -19.21
C TYR A 474 -3.91 19.48 -18.24
N HIS A 475 -3.23 20.39 -17.55
CA HIS A 475 -3.78 21.47 -16.76
C HIS A 475 -4.61 21.02 -15.55
N LEU A 476 -4.38 19.80 -15.05
CA LEU A 476 -5.06 19.29 -13.87
C LEU A 476 -4.64 20.08 -12.64
N LYS A 477 -5.62 20.43 -11.81
CA LYS A 477 -5.39 21.17 -10.56
C LYS A 477 -5.43 20.22 -9.37
N PRO A 478 -4.46 20.31 -8.44
CA PRO A 478 -4.56 19.68 -7.13
C PRO A 478 -5.86 20.07 -6.40
N THR A 479 -6.29 19.22 -5.49
CA THR A 479 -7.35 19.54 -4.52
C THR A 479 -6.86 20.56 -3.46
N ALA A 480 -7.69 20.82 -2.43
CA ALA A 480 -7.14 20.96 -1.07
C ALA A 480 -6.38 19.66 -0.68
N GLN A 481 -5.83 19.46 0.52
CA GLN A 481 -4.95 18.27 0.78
C GLN A 481 -3.64 18.21 -0.06
N GLY A 482 -3.58 18.76 -1.29
CA GLY A 482 -2.45 18.62 -2.22
C GLY A 482 -2.39 17.26 -2.89
N LYS A 483 -3.49 16.83 -3.54
CA LYS A 483 -3.61 15.54 -4.20
C LYS A 483 -4.17 15.65 -5.63
N LEU A 484 -3.81 14.69 -6.49
CA LEU A 484 -4.60 14.29 -7.65
C LEU A 484 -5.32 12.98 -7.31
N ASN A 485 -6.60 13.07 -6.98
CA ASN A 485 -7.45 11.92 -6.70
C ASN A 485 -7.97 11.34 -8.02
N ILE A 486 -7.39 10.24 -8.48
CA ILE A 486 -7.74 9.56 -9.72
C ILE A 486 -8.64 8.37 -9.40
N ALA A 487 -9.77 8.21 -10.10
CA ALA A 487 -10.68 7.08 -9.92
C ALA A 487 -10.88 6.32 -11.23
N PHE A 488 -10.83 4.99 -11.16
CA PHE A 488 -11.02 4.07 -12.28
C PHE A 488 -12.31 3.27 -12.04
N GLU A 489 -13.39 3.65 -12.73
CA GLU A 489 -14.74 3.15 -12.47
C GLU A 489 -15.23 2.19 -13.57
N PRO A 490 -15.40 0.89 -13.27
CA PRO A 490 -16.09 -0.08 -14.14
C PRO A 490 -17.46 0.40 -14.66
N ILE A 491 -17.67 0.28 -15.98
CA ILE A 491 -19.02 0.31 -16.61
C ILE A 491 -19.37 -1.09 -17.12
N THR A 492 -18.42 -1.77 -17.77
CA THR A 492 -18.53 -3.15 -18.26
C THR A 492 -17.19 -3.83 -18.08
N ASN A 493 -17.15 -4.88 -17.27
CA ASN A 493 -15.92 -5.51 -16.78
C ASN A 493 -15.00 -4.53 -16.01
N ASN A 494 -13.85 -5.00 -15.55
CA ASN A 494 -12.93 -4.26 -14.71
C ASN A 494 -12.23 -3.11 -15.47
N ALA A 495 -12.07 -1.96 -14.83
CA ALA A 495 -11.13 -0.93 -15.28
C ALA A 495 -9.69 -1.46 -15.13
N THR A 496 -8.73 -0.84 -15.82
CA THR A 496 -7.30 -1.22 -15.72
C THR A 496 -6.36 -0.02 -15.91
N VAL A 497 -5.13 -0.12 -15.42
CA VAL A 497 -3.97 0.72 -15.77
C VAL A 497 -2.67 -0.08 -15.56
N SER A 498 -1.63 0.17 -16.36
CA SER A 498 -0.30 -0.45 -16.21
C SER A 498 0.73 0.49 -15.60
N GLY A 499 0.67 1.79 -15.94
CA GLY A 499 1.55 2.81 -15.38
C GLY A 499 0.93 4.22 -15.41
N ILE A 500 1.43 5.08 -14.53
CA ILE A 500 0.95 6.44 -14.31
C ILE A 500 2.16 7.38 -14.19
N GLU A 501 2.14 8.51 -14.92
CA GLU A 501 3.06 9.63 -14.68
C GLU A 501 2.29 10.89 -14.28
N VAL A 502 2.85 11.67 -13.36
CA VAL A 502 2.38 13.01 -13.02
C VAL A 502 3.56 13.98 -13.14
N LEU A 503 3.42 14.97 -14.02
CA LEU A 503 4.46 15.94 -14.37
C LEU A 503 4.00 17.35 -14.01
N ASP A 504 4.82 18.11 -13.29
CA ASP A 504 4.55 19.53 -12.99
C ASP A 504 4.70 20.40 -14.26
N GLU A 505 3.70 21.24 -14.54
CA GLU A 505 3.66 22.15 -15.69
C GLU A 505 4.33 23.51 -15.42
N SER A 506 4.76 23.76 -14.18
CA SER A 506 5.49 24.96 -13.76
C SER A 506 6.68 25.25 -14.67
N GLN A 507 6.94 26.53 -14.95
CA GLN A 507 7.99 26.98 -15.86
C GLN A 507 9.23 27.51 -15.13
#